data_AF-A0A4W5MW49-F1
#
_entry.id   AF-A0A4W5MW49-F1
#
_cell.length_a   1.000
_cell.length_b   1.000
_cell.length_c   1.000
_cell.angle_alpha   90.00
_cell.angle_beta   90.00
_cell.angle_gamma   90.00
#
_symmetry.space_group_name_H-M   'P 1'
#
loop_
_entity.id
_entity.type
_entity.pdbx_description
1 polymer ?
#
loop_
_entity_poly.entity_id
_entity_poly.type
_entity_poly.pdbx_seq_one_letter_code
_entity_poly.pdbx_strand_id
1 'polypeptide(L)'
;MGITLEEIDYSASLPINPTIIRIMRVLRIARVLKLLKMAKGMRALLDTVVQALPQVGNLGLLFMLLFFIYAALGVELFGELVCNEDYPCEGMSRHATFENFGMAFLTLFQVSTGDNWNGIMKDTLRECPPEYGPDYSCNPSLQFISPMYFVSFVLTAQFVLINVVVAVLMKHLDDSNKEAKEEAEMDAEIELELATGALCCMGPEGVCAGGKKVGGAGGGGGGGGGGVERGMGVPGSSSGGNMHHHVATMHPGTLQDPNNRDPYSPAQVRWME
;
A
#
# COMPACT_ATOMS: atom_id res chain seq x y z
N MET A 1 -4.27 -16.15 -21.70
CA MET A 1 -2.93 -16.64 -22.11
C MET A 1 -2.49 -17.92 -21.38
N GLY A 2 -2.79 -18.13 -20.09
CA GLY A 2 -2.42 -19.40 -19.43
C GLY A 2 -3.29 -20.61 -19.78
N ILE A 3 -4.47 -20.41 -20.38
CA ILE A 3 -5.45 -21.48 -20.70
C ILE A 3 -5.22 -22.14 -22.07
N THR A 4 -4.54 -21.46 -22.99
CA THR A 4 -4.27 -21.99 -24.34
C THR A 4 -3.01 -22.85 -24.41
N LEU A 5 -2.21 -22.92 -23.34
CA LEU A 5 -1.04 -23.80 -23.27
C LEU A 5 -1.40 -25.20 -22.77
N GLU A 6 -2.45 -25.33 -21.95
CA GLU A 6 -2.89 -26.66 -21.44
C GLU A 6 -3.45 -27.56 -22.54
N GLU A 7 -3.92 -27.00 -23.66
CA GLU A 7 -4.45 -27.76 -24.81
C GLU A 7 -3.34 -28.16 -25.82
N ILE A 8 -2.23 -27.40 -25.86
CA ILE A 8 -1.05 -27.70 -26.70
C ILE A 8 -0.16 -28.76 -26.03
N ASP A 9 -0.18 -28.83 -24.70
CA ASP A 9 0.59 -29.82 -23.92
C ASP A 9 0.11 -31.27 -24.10
N TYR A 10 -1.13 -31.49 -24.56
CA TYR A 10 -1.63 -32.85 -24.82
C TYR A 10 -1.25 -33.39 -26.21
N SER A 11 -0.85 -32.51 -27.14
CA SER A 11 -0.60 -32.86 -28.54
C SER A 11 0.83 -32.59 -29.02
N ALA A 12 1.66 -31.90 -28.23
CA ALA A 12 3.08 -31.71 -28.50
C ALA A 12 3.94 -32.33 -27.39
N SER A 13 4.79 -33.30 -27.77
CA SER A 13 5.78 -33.99 -26.94
C SER A 13 6.96 -33.10 -26.51
N LEU A 14 6.72 -31.83 -26.16
CA LEU A 14 7.74 -30.92 -25.68
C LEU A 14 7.97 -31.15 -24.17
N PRO A 15 9.21 -31.41 -23.73
CA PRO A 15 9.54 -31.57 -22.32
C PRO A 15 9.51 -30.21 -21.60
N ILE A 16 8.31 -29.68 -21.34
CA ILE A 16 8.13 -28.45 -20.57
C ILE A 16 8.14 -28.82 -19.08
N ASN A 17 8.99 -28.14 -18.31
CA ASN A 17 9.15 -28.42 -16.88
C ASN A 17 7.82 -28.19 -16.13
N PRO A 18 7.31 -29.16 -15.34
CA PRO A 18 6.03 -29.03 -14.63
C PRO A 18 5.98 -27.86 -13.64
N THR A 19 7.15 -27.34 -13.22
CA THR A 19 7.28 -26.15 -12.39
C THR A 19 6.79 -24.89 -13.09
N ILE A 20 7.02 -24.75 -14.40
CA ILE A 20 6.60 -23.57 -15.19
C ILE A 20 5.07 -23.54 -15.31
N ILE A 21 4.45 -24.70 -15.51
CA ILE A 21 2.98 -24.84 -15.56
C ILE A 21 2.37 -24.44 -14.20
N ARG A 22 2.98 -24.86 -13.08
CA ARG A 22 2.56 -24.45 -11.73
C ARG A 22 2.67 -22.93 -11.52
N ILE A 23 3.78 -22.31 -11.92
CA ILE A 23 3.96 -20.84 -11.84
C ILE A 23 2.90 -20.13 -12.67
N MET A 24 2.66 -20.55 -13.91
CA MET A 24 1.63 -19.98 -14.78
C MET A 24 0.22 -20.09 -14.20
N ARG A 25 -0.08 -21.16 -13.45
CA ARG A 25 -1.34 -21.31 -12.71
C ARG A 25 -1.44 -20.34 -11.54
N VAL A 26 -0.38 -20.19 -10.73
CA VAL A 26 -0.34 -19.20 -9.64
C VAL A 26 -0.48 -17.78 -10.18
N LEU A 27 0.21 -17.44 -11.27
CA LEU A 27 0.14 -16.14 -11.93
C LEU A 27 -1.27 -15.76 -12.41
N ARG A 28 -2.20 -16.72 -12.57
CA ARG A 28 -3.61 -16.40 -12.86
C ARG A 28 -4.25 -15.58 -11.74
N ILE A 29 -3.70 -15.57 -10.51
CA ILE A 29 -4.14 -14.69 -9.42
C ILE A 29 -3.98 -13.20 -9.75
N ALA A 30 -3.07 -12.84 -10.67
CA ALA A 30 -2.91 -11.47 -11.14
C ALA A 30 -4.19 -10.89 -11.78
N ARG A 31 -5.16 -11.73 -12.18
CA ARG A 31 -6.49 -11.27 -12.61
C ARG A 31 -7.25 -10.57 -11.47
N VAL A 32 -7.00 -10.92 -10.21
CA VAL A 32 -7.57 -10.27 -9.03
C VAL A 32 -7.04 -8.84 -8.89
N LEU A 33 -5.78 -8.59 -9.25
CA LEU A 33 -5.21 -7.23 -9.30
C LEU A 33 -5.93 -6.34 -10.34
N LYS A 34 -6.59 -6.91 -11.36
CA LYS A 34 -7.45 -6.12 -12.27
C LYS A 34 -8.70 -5.59 -11.56
N LEU A 35 -9.20 -6.27 -10.52
CA LEU A 35 -10.34 -5.79 -9.73
C LEU A 35 -9.95 -4.58 -8.89
N LEU A 36 -8.72 -4.53 -8.36
CA LEU A 36 -8.18 -3.35 -7.67
C LEU A 36 -8.15 -2.11 -8.57
N LYS A 37 -7.93 -2.29 -9.89
CA LYS A 37 -7.97 -1.20 -10.87
C LYS A 37 -9.38 -0.67 -11.16
N MET A 38 -10.44 -1.45 -10.87
CA MET A 38 -11.83 -1.06 -11.10
C MET A 38 -12.42 -0.29 -9.91
N ALA A 39 -11.88 -0.49 -8.72
CA ALA A 39 -12.28 0.22 -7.51
C ALA A 39 -11.61 1.61 -7.44
N LYS A 40 -12.30 2.64 -7.96
CA LYS A 40 -11.80 4.04 -8.00
C LYS A 40 -11.26 4.53 -6.65
N GLY A 41 -11.93 4.21 -5.54
CA GLY A 41 -11.50 4.60 -4.19
C GLY A 41 -10.20 3.95 -3.73
N MET A 42 -10.02 2.65 -3.99
CA MET A 42 -8.79 1.93 -3.61
C MET A 42 -7.60 2.32 -4.49
N ARG A 43 -7.85 2.66 -5.76
CA ARG A 43 -6.84 3.22 -6.64
C ARG A 43 -6.32 4.56 -6.13
N ALA A 44 -7.20 5.47 -5.70
CA ALA A 44 -6.79 6.78 -5.19
C ALA A 44 -5.82 6.63 -4.00
N LEU A 45 -6.09 5.71 -3.07
CA LEU A 45 -5.20 5.42 -1.94
C LEU A 45 -3.86 4.79 -2.37
N LEU A 46 -3.86 3.92 -3.38
CA LEU A 46 -2.62 3.34 -3.90
C LEU A 46 -1.78 4.40 -4.64
N ASP A 47 -2.43 5.29 -5.39
CA ASP A 47 -1.76 6.37 -6.11
C ASP A 47 -1.10 7.35 -5.11
N THR A 48 -1.75 7.67 -3.98
CA THR A 48 -1.12 8.50 -2.92
C THR A 48 0.08 7.82 -2.26
N VAL A 49 0.01 6.50 -1.99
CA VAL A 49 1.17 5.75 -1.47
C VAL A 49 2.33 5.74 -2.46
N VAL A 50 2.05 5.48 -3.74
CA VAL A 50 3.08 5.46 -4.79
C VAL A 50 3.72 6.84 -4.97
N GLN A 51 2.95 7.92 -4.84
CA GLN A 51 3.49 9.29 -4.88
C GLN A 51 4.35 9.62 -3.66
N ALA A 52 4.13 8.99 -2.50
CA ALA A 52 4.96 9.16 -1.31
C ALA A 52 6.29 8.37 -1.37
N LEU A 53 6.36 7.28 -2.15
CA LEU A 53 7.53 6.39 -2.23
C LEU A 53 8.85 7.09 -2.61
N PRO A 54 8.92 8.00 -3.61
CA PRO A 54 10.17 8.64 -4.00
C PRO A 54 10.80 9.46 -2.87
N GLN A 55 9.97 10.12 -2.06
CA GLN A 55 10.45 10.91 -0.93
C GLN A 55 10.96 10.01 0.21
N VAL A 56 10.24 8.92 0.49
CA VAL A 56 10.68 7.91 1.47
C VAL A 56 11.95 7.19 1.00
N GLY A 57 12.13 7.05 -0.31
CA GLY A 57 13.26 6.34 -0.92
C GLY A 57 14.63 6.91 -0.53
N ASN A 58 14.77 8.22 -0.36
CA ASN A 58 16.05 8.83 0.06
C ASN A 58 16.44 8.41 1.48
N LEU A 59 15.50 8.40 2.42
CA LEU A 59 15.73 7.91 3.78
C LEU A 59 15.87 6.38 3.79
N GLY A 60 15.09 5.69 2.96
CA GLY A 60 15.16 4.24 2.79
C GLY A 60 16.51 3.77 2.24
N LEU A 61 17.16 4.56 1.38
CA LEU A 61 18.51 4.24 0.87
C LEU A 61 19.55 4.32 1.99
N LEU A 62 19.48 5.37 2.83
CA LEU A 62 20.33 5.46 4.03
C LEU A 62 20.10 4.27 4.97
N PHE A 63 18.83 3.90 5.18
CA PHE A 63 18.47 2.75 6.01
C PHE A 63 18.99 1.42 5.44
N MET A 64 18.92 1.23 4.12
CA MET A 64 19.47 0.07 3.43
C MET A 64 21.00 0.01 3.51
N LEU A 65 21.69 1.15 3.46
CA LEU A 65 23.14 1.21 3.66
C LEU A 65 23.51 0.80 5.08
N LEU A 66 22.76 1.24 6.09
CA LEU A 66 22.95 0.81 7.47
C LEU A 66 22.81 -0.71 7.60
N PHE A 67 21.76 -1.28 7.01
CA PHE A 67 21.56 -2.74 7.00
C PHE A 67 22.72 -3.47 6.35
N PHE A 68 23.26 -2.94 5.25
CA PHE A 68 24.40 -3.53 4.57
C PHE A 68 25.65 -3.58 5.47
N ILE A 69 25.97 -2.47 6.14
CA ILE A 69 27.13 -2.37 7.04
C ILE A 69 26.97 -3.33 8.21
N TYR A 70 25.81 -3.31 8.87
CA TYR A 70 25.54 -4.21 9.99
C TYR A 70 25.51 -5.67 9.56
N ALA A 71 24.95 -6.01 8.40
CA ALA A 71 24.94 -7.38 7.90
C ALA A 71 26.36 -7.91 7.66
N ALA A 72 27.24 -7.11 7.05
CA ALA A 72 28.64 -7.48 6.85
C ALA A 72 29.38 -7.67 8.18
N LEU A 73 29.19 -6.75 9.13
CA LEU A 73 29.75 -6.87 10.48
C LEU A 73 29.19 -8.10 11.23
N GLY A 74 27.90 -8.38 11.10
CA GLY A 74 27.25 -9.51 11.76
C GLY A 74 27.77 -10.86 11.25
N VAL A 75 28.05 -10.98 9.95
CA VAL A 75 28.68 -12.19 9.38
C VAL A 75 30.10 -12.35 9.91
N GLU A 76 30.87 -11.28 9.99
CA GLU A 76 32.26 -11.34 10.51
C GLU A 76 32.30 -11.68 12.02
N LEU A 77 31.34 -11.15 12.80
CA LEU A 77 31.32 -11.32 14.25
C LEU A 77 30.63 -12.61 14.71
N PHE A 78 29.59 -13.05 14.01
CA PHE A 78 28.69 -14.13 14.44
C PHE A 78 28.50 -15.22 13.38
N GLY A 79 29.23 -15.20 12.27
CA GLY A 79 29.09 -16.18 11.19
C GLY A 79 29.48 -17.60 11.58
N GLU A 80 30.33 -17.77 12.60
CA GLU A 80 30.79 -19.06 13.11
C GLU A 80 29.92 -19.60 14.26
N LEU A 81 28.84 -18.91 14.64
CA LEU A 81 27.95 -19.40 15.70
C LEU A 81 27.14 -20.60 15.21
N VAL A 82 27.23 -21.70 15.96
CA VAL A 82 26.53 -22.95 15.66
C VAL A 82 25.43 -23.23 16.68
N CYS A 83 24.23 -23.53 16.18
CA CYS A 83 23.07 -23.94 16.98
C CYS A 83 22.76 -25.43 16.72
N ASN A 84 23.01 -26.29 17.70
CA ASN A 84 22.80 -27.75 17.61
C ASN A 84 22.00 -28.26 18.81
N GLU A 85 21.67 -29.54 18.85
CA GLU A 85 21.00 -30.17 20.01
C GLU A 85 21.84 -30.03 21.30
N ASP A 86 23.17 -30.08 21.18
CA ASP A 86 24.10 -29.89 22.31
C ASP A 86 24.21 -28.42 22.75
N TYR A 87 23.91 -27.47 21.86
CA TYR A 87 23.98 -26.02 22.08
C TYR A 87 22.68 -25.35 21.59
N PRO A 88 21.56 -25.53 22.32
CA PRO A 88 20.24 -25.13 21.84
C PRO A 88 20.11 -23.61 21.79
N CYS A 89 19.74 -23.04 20.63
CA CYS A 89 19.48 -21.60 20.46
C CYS A 89 18.04 -21.24 20.83
N GLU A 90 17.84 -20.10 21.53
CA GLU A 90 16.50 -19.62 21.90
C GLU A 90 15.92 -18.72 20.80
N GLY A 91 16.74 -17.81 20.25
CA GLY A 91 16.32 -16.86 19.23
C GLY A 91 16.85 -17.13 17.83
N MET A 92 18.03 -17.73 17.73
CA MET A 92 18.64 -18.09 16.45
C MET A 92 18.07 -19.42 15.94
N SER A 93 17.79 -19.49 14.64
CA SER A 93 17.21 -20.67 13.99
C SER A 93 17.71 -20.78 12.56
N ARG A 94 17.41 -21.88 11.85
CA ARG A 94 17.79 -22.07 10.43
C ARG A 94 17.36 -20.91 9.50
N HIS A 95 16.36 -20.12 9.88
CA HIS A 95 15.87 -18.98 9.09
C HIS A 95 16.32 -17.61 9.63
N ALA A 96 17.04 -17.59 10.76
CA ALA A 96 17.55 -16.40 11.41
C ALA A 96 18.97 -16.71 11.92
N THR A 97 19.96 -16.66 11.03
CA THR A 97 21.39 -16.88 11.32
C THR A 97 22.25 -15.77 10.70
N PHE A 98 23.54 -15.75 11.06
CA PHE A 98 24.58 -14.86 10.50
C PHE A 98 25.59 -15.60 9.61
N GLU A 99 25.33 -16.87 9.24
CA GLU A 99 26.25 -17.69 8.43
C GLU A 99 26.57 -17.09 7.05
N ASN A 100 25.60 -16.41 6.45
CA ASN A 100 25.70 -15.84 5.12
C ASN A 100 25.10 -14.44 5.11
N PHE A 101 25.61 -13.56 4.24
CA PHE A 101 25.14 -12.18 4.11
C PHE A 101 23.62 -12.07 3.93
N GLY A 102 23.01 -12.92 3.08
CA GLY A 102 21.57 -12.91 2.84
C GLY A 102 20.74 -13.29 4.07
N MET A 103 21.20 -14.27 4.84
CA MET A 103 20.54 -14.66 6.08
C MET A 103 20.74 -13.60 7.16
N ALA A 104 21.95 -13.06 7.30
CA ALA A 104 22.24 -11.94 8.20
C ALA A 104 21.35 -10.73 7.93
N PHE A 105 21.11 -10.41 6.64
CA PHE A 105 20.21 -9.33 6.25
C PHE A 105 18.75 -9.59 6.68
N LEU A 106 18.25 -10.82 6.50
CA LEU A 106 16.90 -11.22 6.94
C LEU A 106 16.78 -11.23 8.47
N THR A 107 17.81 -11.71 9.16
CA THR A 107 17.90 -11.69 10.63
C THR A 107 17.86 -10.25 11.15
N LEU A 108 18.62 -9.34 10.55
CA LEU A 108 18.60 -7.91 10.89
C LEU A 108 17.26 -7.25 10.55
N PHE A 109 16.59 -7.69 9.49
CA PHE A 109 15.22 -7.25 9.21
C PHE A 109 14.27 -7.65 10.35
N GLN A 110 14.31 -8.89 10.83
CA GLN A 110 13.53 -9.32 12.00
C GLN A 110 13.87 -8.52 13.26
N VAL A 111 15.17 -8.30 13.52
CA VAL A 111 15.63 -7.49 14.66
C VAL A 111 15.12 -6.05 14.56
N SER A 112 15.11 -5.46 13.36
CA SER A 112 14.63 -4.09 13.13
C SER A 112 13.13 -3.91 13.40
N THR A 113 12.35 -4.97 13.21
CA THR A 113 10.92 -4.96 13.57
C THR A 113 10.68 -5.10 15.07
N GLY A 114 11.75 -5.34 15.86
CA GLY A 114 11.68 -5.53 17.31
C GLY A 114 11.20 -6.93 17.71
N ASP A 115 11.16 -7.87 16.78
CA ASP A 115 10.74 -9.24 17.05
C ASP A 115 11.95 -10.09 17.48
N ASN A 116 11.81 -10.80 18.60
CA ASN A 116 12.78 -11.75 19.15
C ASN A 116 14.27 -11.33 19.17
N TRP A 117 14.57 -10.03 19.12
CA TRP A 117 15.95 -9.52 19.05
C TRP A 117 16.75 -9.83 20.32
N ASN A 118 16.09 -9.88 21.47
CA ASN A 118 16.71 -10.26 22.74
C ASN A 118 17.16 -11.71 22.76
N GLY A 119 16.39 -12.63 22.16
CA GLY A 119 16.75 -14.04 22.06
C GLY A 119 17.97 -14.21 21.15
N ILE A 120 17.96 -13.56 19.98
CA ILE A 120 19.10 -13.57 19.05
C ILE A 120 20.36 -12.99 19.72
N MET A 121 20.22 -11.88 20.45
CA MET A 121 21.32 -11.27 21.20
C MET A 121 21.83 -12.21 22.31
N LYS A 122 20.97 -12.85 23.09
CA LYS A 122 21.41 -13.80 24.13
C LYS A 122 22.18 -14.97 23.53
N ASP A 123 21.76 -15.43 22.35
CA ASP A 123 22.44 -16.53 21.66
C ASP A 123 23.84 -16.13 21.19
N THR A 124 24.05 -14.86 20.82
CA THR A 124 25.38 -14.32 20.49
C THR A 124 26.23 -13.94 21.70
N LEU A 125 25.68 -13.94 22.93
CA LEU A 125 26.42 -13.68 24.19
C LEU A 125 27.01 -14.94 24.82
N ARG A 126 26.73 -16.12 24.28
CA ARG A 126 27.07 -17.38 24.92
C ARG A 126 28.58 -17.54 25.08
N GLU A 127 28.98 -17.94 26.28
CA GLU A 127 30.36 -18.30 26.55
C GLU A 127 30.70 -19.57 25.77
N CYS A 128 31.86 -19.55 25.15
CA CYS A 128 32.24 -20.67 24.33
C CYS A 128 32.74 -21.83 25.17
N PRO A 129 32.30 -23.06 24.85
CA PRO A 129 32.65 -24.23 25.63
C PRO A 129 34.18 -24.39 25.64
N PRO A 130 34.82 -24.47 26.82
CA PRO A 130 36.28 -24.58 26.90
C PRO A 130 36.83 -25.94 26.43
N GLU A 131 35.98 -26.88 26.01
CA GLU A 131 36.34 -28.31 25.92
C GLU A 131 36.26 -28.91 24.50
N TYR A 132 35.73 -28.20 23.50
CA TYR A 132 35.59 -28.75 22.14
C TYR A 132 36.47 -28.01 21.12
N GLY A 133 37.59 -28.65 20.77
CA GLY A 133 38.25 -28.61 19.45
C GLY A 133 38.85 -27.30 18.91
N PRO A 134 39.89 -27.37 18.07
CA PRO A 134 40.54 -26.21 17.43
C PRO A 134 39.66 -25.48 16.38
N ASP A 135 38.45 -25.97 16.10
CA ASP A 135 37.57 -25.46 15.04
C ASP A 135 36.53 -24.45 15.54
N TYR A 136 36.47 -24.18 16.85
CA TYR A 136 35.55 -23.20 17.43
C TYR A 136 36.34 -21.96 17.90
N SER A 137 36.63 -21.06 16.97
CA SER A 137 37.26 -19.76 17.23
C SER A 137 36.28 -18.78 17.85
N CYS A 138 35.99 -18.96 19.13
CA CYS A 138 35.16 -18.01 19.83
C CYS A 138 35.98 -16.94 20.55
N ASN A 139 35.71 -15.69 20.20
CA ASN A 139 36.43 -14.56 20.76
C ASN A 139 35.80 -14.12 22.09
N PRO A 140 36.52 -14.16 23.22
CA PRO A 140 35.97 -13.75 24.52
C PRO A 140 35.56 -12.27 24.58
N SER A 141 35.98 -11.44 23.62
CA SER A 141 35.55 -10.04 23.50
C SER A 141 34.09 -9.89 23.04
N LEU A 142 33.46 -10.95 22.53
CA LEU A 142 32.07 -10.94 22.04
C LEU A 142 31.04 -10.61 23.13
N GLN A 143 31.36 -10.88 24.40
CA GLN A 143 30.47 -10.59 25.53
C GLN A 143 30.13 -9.10 25.67
N PHE A 144 31.05 -8.21 25.29
CA PHE A 144 30.82 -6.75 25.28
C PHE A 144 30.41 -6.24 23.91
N ILE A 145 30.98 -6.81 22.85
CA ILE A 145 30.72 -6.37 21.47
C ILE A 145 29.27 -6.69 21.07
N SER A 146 28.75 -7.85 21.49
CA SER A 146 27.41 -8.30 21.09
C SER A 146 26.29 -7.38 21.60
N PRO A 147 26.17 -7.05 22.90
CA PRO A 147 25.17 -6.09 23.36
C PRO A 147 25.30 -4.73 22.67
N MET A 148 26.53 -4.25 22.49
CA MET A 148 26.78 -2.95 21.83
C MET A 148 26.32 -2.97 20.37
N TYR A 149 26.56 -4.07 19.65
CA TYR A 149 26.11 -4.26 18.27
C TYR A 149 24.57 -4.25 18.17
N PHE A 150 23.87 -5.09 18.94
CA PHE A 150 22.42 -5.20 18.86
C PHE A 150 21.70 -3.95 19.37
N VAL A 151 22.14 -3.38 20.50
CA VAL A 151 21.54 -2.16 21.05
C VAL A 151 21.76 -0.97 20.13
N SER A 152 22.98 -0.77 19.60
CA SER A 152 23.23 0.32 18.66
C SER A 152 22.42 0.17 17.36
N PHE A 153 22.30 -1.06 16.84
CA PHE A 153 21.49 -1.34 15.66
C PHE A 153 20.01 -1.03 15.91
N VAL A 154 19.42 -1.56 17.00
CA VAL A 154 17.99 -1.37 17.31
C VAL A 154 17.70 0.11 17.53
N LEU A 155 18.52 0.83 18.31
CA LEU A 155 18.31 2.26 18.53
C LEU A 155 18.39 3.07 17.24
N THR A 156 19.40 2.81 16.40
CA THR A 156 19.57 3.53 15.14
C THR A 156 18.47 3.17 14.15
N ALA A 157 18.07 1.91 14.06
CA ALA A 157 17.02 1.45 13.17
C ALA A 157 15.67 2.07 13.54
N GLN A 158 15.32 2.05 14.82
CA GLN A 158 14.07 2.66 15.29
C GLN A 158 14.08 4.18 15.13
N PHE A 159 15.22 4.83 15.37
CA PHE A 159 15.37 6.27 15.11
C PHE A 159 15.12 6.61 13.63
N VAL A 160 15.70 5.85 12.71
CA VAL A 160 15.48 6.05 11.27
C VAL A 160 14.03 5.77 10.88
N LEU A 161 13.40 4.70 11.39
CA LEU A 161 11.99 4.39 11.12
C LEU A 161 11.05 5.51 11.59
N ILE A 162 11.27 6.03 12.80
CA ILE A 162 10.49 7.17 13.31
C ILE A 162 10.71 8.40 12.43
N ASN A 163 11.96 8.69 12.03
CA ASN A 163 12.27 9.82 11.15
C ASN A 163 11.60 9.69 9.77
N VAL A 164 11.47 8.47 9.24
CA VAL A 164 10.70 8.22 8.01
C VAL A 164 9.24 8.57 8.20
N VAL A 165 8.61 8.13 9.29
CA VAL A 165 7.20 8.45 9.58
C VAL A 165 7.01 9.96 9.72
N VAL A 166 7.90 10.64 10.47
CA VAL A 166 7.85 12.10 10.63
C VAL A 166 8.03 12.82 9.30
N ALA A 167 8.98 12.40 8.46
CA ALA A 167 9.20 13.00 7.15
C ALA A 167 7.98 12.87 6.23
N VAL A 168 7.31 11.72 6.24
CA VAL A 168 6.07 11.50 5.47
C VAL A 168 4.93 12.36 5.99
N LEU A 169 4.74 12.42 7.31
CA LEU A 169 3.70 13.26 7.92
C LEU A 169 3.92 14.74 7.63
N MET A 170 5.15 15.24 7.78
CA MET A 170 5.49 16.64 7.48
C MET A 170 5.24 16.95 6.01
N LYS A 171 5.62 16.05 5.10
CA LYS A 171 5.31 16.21 3.67
C LYS A 171 3.81 16.35 3.43
N HIS A 172 2.99 15.47 4.03
CA HIS A 172 1.53 15.55 3.86
C HIS A 172 0.93 16.82 4.46
N LEU A 173 1.45 17.29 5.59
CA LEU A 173 1.03 18.56 6.20
C LEU A 173 1.43 19.76 5.33
N ASP A 174 2.64 19.75 4.77
CA ASP A 174 3.14 20.80 3.88
C ASP A 174 2.35 20.83 2.56
N ASP A 175 2.10 19.66 1.97
CA ASP A 175 1.29 19.55 0.74
C ASP A 175 -0.15 20.06 1.00
N SER A 176 -0.78 19.69 2.13
CA SER A 176 -2.13 20.16 2.49
C SER A 176 -2.19 21.67 2.78
N ASN A 177 -1.18 22.21 3.49
CA ASN A 177 -1.10 23.64 3.78
C ASN A 177 -0.85 24.46 2.51
N LYS A 178 -0.08 23.93 1.56
CA LYS A 178 0.20 24.56 0.28
C LYS A 178 -1.07 24.65 -0.57
N GLU A 179 -1.82 23.55 -0.70
CA GLU A 179 -3.09 23.52 -1.43
C GLU A 179 -4.09 24.54 -0.84
N ALA A 180 -4.25 24.58 0.48
CA ALA A 180 -5.14 25.54 1.14
C ALA A 180 -4.70 27.01 0.95
N LYS A 181 -3.40 27.27 0.87
CA LYS A 181 -2.86 28.62 0.63
C LYS A 181 -3.08 29.06 -0.81
N GLU A 182 -2.85 28.17 -1.78
CA GLU A 182 -3.08 28.44 -3.20
C GLU A 182 -4.58 28.69 -3.49
N GLU A 183 -5.49 27.95 -2.84
CA GLU A 183 -6.94 28.19 -2.93
C GLU A 183 -7.31 29.58 -2.40
N ALA A 184 -6.78 29.97 -1.23
CA ALA A 184 -7.06 31.28 -0.64
C ALA A 184 -6.49 32.44 -1.47
N GLU A 185 -5.33 32.27 -2.11
CA GLU A 185 -4.75 33.27 -3.01
C GLU A 185 -5.59 33.42 -4.29
N MET A 186 -6.10 32.33 -4.85
CA MET A 186 -6.97 32.35 -6.04
C MET A 186 -8.32 33.03 -5.75
N ASP A 187 -8.94 32.74 -4.61
CA ASP A 187 -10.20 33.37 -4.21
C ASP A 187 -10.05 34.89 -4.06
N ALA A 188 -8.93 35.35 -3.47
CA ALA A 188 -8.64 36.77 -3.33
C ALA A 188 -8.42 37.48 -4.69
N GLU A 189 -7.78 36.82 -5.65
CA GLU A 189 -7.62 37.36 -7.02
C GLU A 189 -8.95 37.46 -7.75
N ILE A 190 -9.82 36.45 -7.66
CA ILE A 190 -11.14 36.44 -8.27
C ILE A 190 -12.03 37.55 -7.69
N GLU A 191 -11.98 37.78 -6.38
CA GLU A 191 -12.69 38.89 -5.73
C GLU A 191 -12.21 40.25 -6.24
N LEU A 192 -10.91 40.42 -6.48
CA LEU A 192 -10.32 41.66 -7.00
C LEU A 192 -10.70 41.90 -8.47
N GLU A 193 -10.74 40.85 -9.30
CA GLU A 193 -11.24 40.94 -10.68
C GLU A 193 -12.74 41.26 -10.74
N LEU A 194 -13.56 40.65 -9.89
CA LEU A 194 -14.99 40.95 -9.80
C LEU A 194 -15.25 42.39 -9.33
N ALA A 195 -14.48 42.86 -8.34
CA ALA A 195 -14.56 44.24 -7.86
C ALA A 195 -14.15 45.25 -8.94
N THR A 196 -13.11 44.95 -9.73
CA THR A 196 -12.64 45.81 -10.84
C THR A 196 -13.63 45.79 -12.01
N GLY A 197 -14.17 44.62 -12.36
CA GLY A 197 -15.21 44.47 -13.39
C GLY A 197 -16.54 45.13 -13.03
N ALA A 198 -16.90 45.16 -11.74
CA ALA A 198 -18.06 45.90 -11.24
C ALA A 198 -17.84 47.42 -11.28
N LEU A 199 -16.62 47.91 -11.04
CA LEU A 199 -16.29 49.34 -11.11
C LEU A 199 -16.39 49.90 -12.53
N CYS A 200 -16.05 49.11 -13.56
CA CYS A 200 -16.26 49.49 -14.96
C CYS A 200 -17.73 49.67 -15.37
N CYS A 201 -18.68 49.15 -14.58
CA CYS A 201 -20.12 49.30 -14.82
C CYS A 201 -20.79 50.42 -13.99
N MET A 202 -20.05 51.07 -13.08
CA MET A 202 -20.56 52.06 -12.12
C MET A 202 -19.89 53.44 -12.27
N GLY A 203 -19.39 53.77 -13.46
CA GLY A 203 -19.03 55.16 -13.78
C GLY A 203 -20.29 56.04 -13.88
N PRO A 204 -20.26 57.29 -13.37
CA PRO A 204 -21.33 58.22 -13.64
C PRO A 204 -21.29 58.58 -15.13
N GLU A 205 -22.43 58.42 -15.78
CA GLU A 205 -22.70 58.59 -17.22
C GLU A 205 -22.53 57.31 -18.07
N GLY A 206 -23.68 56.74 -18.41
CA GLY A 206 -23.80 55.49 -19.14
C GLY A 206 -23.20 55.56 -20.53
N VAL A 207 -22.21 54.70 -20.78
CA VAL A 207 -21.85 54.26 -22.13
C VAL A 207 -21.54 52.77 -22.05
N CYS A 208 -22.59 51.94 -22.07
CA CYS A 208 -22.44 50.58 -22.57
C CYS A 208 -22.04 50.68 -24.05
N ALA A 209 -20.91 50.06 -24.40
CA ALA A 209 -20.33 50.08 -25.72
C ALA A 209 -21.34 49.70 -26.81
N GLY A 210 -21.80 50.72 -27.53
CA GLY A 210 -21.87 50.77 -28.99
C GLY A 210 -22.41 49.54 -29.70
N GLY A 211 -23.72 49.33 -29.63
CA GLY A 211 -24.45 48.71 -30.74
C GLY A 211 -24.25 49.56 -32.01
N LYS A 212 -23.46 49.04 -32.96
CA LYS A 212 -23.19 49.68 -34.26
C LYS A 212 -24.48 49.72 -35.09
N LYS A 213 -25.16 50.87 -35.12
CA LYS A 213 -26.16 51.23 -36.15
C LYS A 213 -25.61 52.37 -37.00
N VAL A 214 -25.19 52.05 -38.22
CA VAL A 214 -25.02 53.01 -39.32
C VAL A 214 -26.22 52.82 -40.23
N GLY A 215 -26.99 53.89 -40.46
CA GLY A 215 -28.02 53.96 -41.50
C GLY A 215 -27.70 55.10 -42.45
N GLY A 216 -27.79 54.85 -43.77
CA GLY A 216 -27.79 55.91 -44.77
C GLY A 216 -27.44 55.51 -46.21
N ALA A 217 -28.45 55.05 -46.96
CA ALA A 217 -28.69 55.23 -48.39
C ALA A 217 -27.88 54.47 -49.48
N GLY A 218 -28.61 53.74 -50.34
CA GLY A 218 -28.34 53.70 -51.78
C GLY A 218 -28.27 52.34 -52.48
N GLY A 219 -29.41 51.83 -52.96
CA GLY A 219 -29.52 51.17 -54.28
C GLY A 219 -29.29 49.67 -54.43
N GLY A 220 -30.36 48.95 -54.82
CA GLY A 220 -30.30 47.92 -55.86
C GLY A 220 -30.38 46.44 -55.46
N GLY A 221 -31.53 45.81 -55.74
CA GLY A 221 -31.57 44.50 -56.41
C GLY A 221 -31.79 43.23 -55.56
N GLY A 222 -33.01 42.70 -55.60
CA GLY A 222 -33.27 41.31 -56.01
C GLY A 222 -33.27 40.18 -54.96
N GLY A 223 -34.48 39.68 -54.66
CA GLY A 223 -34.80 38.25 -54.82
C GLY A 223 -34.87 37.32 -53.59
N GLY A 224 -36.11 36.95 -53.21
CA GLY A 224 -36.58 35.63 -52.67
C GLY A 224 -35.99 35.11 -51.34
N GLY A 225 -36.70 34.52 -50.37
CA GLY A 225 -38.08 34.03 -50.23
C GLY A 225 -38.13 33.07 -49.02
N GLY A 226 -39.26 33.04 -48.29
CA GLY A 226 -39.64 32.03 -47.24
C GLY A 226 -38.97 32.21 -45.87
N GLY A 227 -39.63 32.39 -44.72
CA GLY A 227 -40.87 31.79 -44.18
C GLY A 227 -40.55 30.43 -43.54
N VAL A 228 -40.93 30.03 -42.31
CA VAL A 228 -41.98 30.40 -41.36
C VAL A 228 -41.80 29.54 -40.07
N GLU A 229 -42.11 30.11 -38.89
CA GLU A 229 -42.67 29.56 -37.62
C GLU A 229 -41.96 28.43 -36.80
N ARG A 230 -41.70 28.61 -35.48
CA ARG A 230 -42.55 28.61 -34.24
C ARG A 230 -42.95 27.19 -33.77
N GLY A 231 -42.76 26.91 -32.47
CA GLY A 231 -43.46 25.79 -31.81
C GLY A 231 -42.88 25.31 -30.48
N MET A 232 -43.50 25.73 -29.38
CA MET A 232 -43.34 25.31 -28.00
C MET A 232 -43.89 23.87 -27.76
N GLY A 233 -43.38 23.12 -26.78
CA GLY A 233 -44.10 21.95 -26.26
C GLY A 233 -43.33 21.02 -25.31
N VAL A 234 -43.71 21.04 -24.03
CA VAL A 234 -43.53 19.99 -23.00
C VAL A 234 -44.94 19.36 -22.83
N PRO A 235 -45.15 18.04 -22.60
CA PRO A 235 -45.19 17.48 -21.22
C PRO A 235 -44.90 15.96 -21.02
N GLY A 236 -44.39 15.64 -19.81
CA GLY A 236 -44.97 14.69 -18.82
C GLY A 236 -45.04 13.17 -19.05
N SER A 237 -44.67 12.39 -18.00
CA SER A 237 -45.28 11.13 -17.47
C SER A 237 -44.21 10.29 -16.74
N SER A 238 -44.10 10.25 -15.41
CA SER A 238 -44.77 9.31 -14.46
C SER A 238 -44.83 7.83 -14.88
N SER A 239 -44.26 6.93 -14.05
CA SER A 239 -44.89 5.69 -13.59
C SER A 239 -44.05 4.98 -12.51
N GLY A 240 -44.70 4.59 -11.42
CA GLY A 240 -44.17 3.75 -10.35
C GLY A 240 -44.88 2.39 -10.28
N GLY A 241 -44.33 1.45 -9.50
CA GLY A 241 -44.92 0.13 -9.19
C GLY A 241 -43.83 -0.79 -8.62
N ASN A 242 -43.64 -0.88 -7.31
CA ASN A 242 -44.35 -1.58 -6.24
C ASN A 242 -44.02 -3.09 -6.12
N MET A 243 -43.59 -3.44 -4.91
CA MET A 243 -43.10 -4.74 -4.43
C MET A 243 -44.22 -5.77 -4.27
N HIS A 244 -43.89 -7.05 -4.50
CA HIS A 244 -44.71 -8.19 -4.07
C HIS A 244 -43.86 -9.17 -3.25
N HIS A 245 -44.29 -9.37 -2.00
CA HIS A 245 -43.86 -10.43 -1.09
C HIS A 245 -44.47 -11.78 -1.51
N HIS A 246 -43.69 -12.85 -1.44
CA HIS A 246 -44.19 -14.22 -1.42
C HIS A 246 -43.81 -14.89 -0.09
N VAL A 247 -44.82 -15.48 0.56
CA VAL A 247 -44.74 -16.34 1.74
C VAL A 247 -45.25 -17.72 1.36
N ALA A 248 -44.57 -18.77 1.86
CA ALA A 248 -45.10 -20.01 2.44
C ALA A 248 -44.34 -21.28 1.98
N THR A 249 -43.69 -21.99 2.91
CA THR A 249 -44.15 -23.27 3.50
C THR A 249 -43.00 -23.98 4.23
N MET A 250 -43.25 -24.41 5.47
CA MET A 250 -42.36 -25.20 6.33
C MET A 250 -42.83 -26.65 6.39
N HIS A 251 -41.88 -27.60 6.52
CA HIS A 251 -42.09 -28.97 7.02
C HIS A 251 -41.20 -29.20 8.26
N PRO A 252 -41.57 -30.15 9.15
CA PRO A 252 -41.23 -30.09 10.57
C PRO A 252 -39.94 -30.87 10.93
N GLY A 253 -39.16 -30.34 11.88
CA GLY A 253 -38.02 -31.04 12.46
C GLY A 253 -37.53 -30.36 13.75
N THR A 254 -37.80 -31.02 14.87
CA THR A 254 -37.12 -30.94 16.19
C THR A 254 -36.84 -29.56 16.81
N LEU A 255 -37.63 -29.26 17.84
CA LEU A 255 -37.42 -28.20 18.82
C LEU A 255 -36.11 -28.45 19.60
N GLN A 256 -35.14 -27.54 19.50
CA GLN A 256 -33.99 -27.49 20.41
C GLN A 256 -33.82 -26.05 20.89
N ASP A 257 -33.81 -25.90 22.21
CA ASP A 257 -33.79 -24.66 22.98
C ASP A 257 -32.55 -23.78 22.66
N PRO A 258 -32.65 -22.46 22.37
CA PRO A 258 -31.51 -21.68 21.84
C PRO A 258 -30.48 -21.26 22.89
N ASN A 259 -30.68 -21.55 24.18
CA ASN A 259 -29.95 -20.88 25.26
C ASN A 259 -28.90 -21.71 26.01
N ASN A 260 -28.53 -22.90 25.52
CA ASN A 260 -27.43 -23.66 26.12
C ASN A 260 -26.36 -24.03 25.08
N ARG A 261 -25.33 -23.19 24.96
CA ARG A 261 -24.13 -23.47 24.16
C ARG A 261 -22.96 -23.74 25.11
N ASP A 262 -22.65 -25.02 25.31
CA ASP A 262 -21.37 -25.44 25.86
C ASP A 262 -20.23 -25.01 24.89
N PRO A 263 -19.16 -24.35 25.36
CA PRO A 263 -18.15 -23.76 24.49
C PRO A 263 -17.10 -24.75 23.93
N TYR A 264 -17.22 -26.05 24.15
CA TYR A 264 -16.18 -27.01 23.80
C TYR A 264 -16.64 -28.11 22.82
N SER A 265 -15.86 -28.32 21.77
CA SER A 265 -16.04 -29.36 20.76
C SER A 265 -15.65 -30.73 21.34
N PRO A 266 -16.34 -31.84 20.99
CA PRO A 266 -16.05 -33.20 21.49
C PRO A 266 -14.62 -33.70 21.21
N ALA A 267 -13.86 -33.01 20.36
CA ALA A 267 -12.48 -33.35 20.05
C ALA A 267 -11.45 -32.92 21.12
N GLN A 268 -11.81 -32.06 22.08
CA GLN A 268 -10.88 -31.55 23.09
C GLN A 268 -10.78 -32.39 24.37
N VAL A 269 -11.74 -33.29 24.63
CA VAL A 269 -11.78 -34.09 25.88
C VAL A 269 -10.82 -35.30 25.86
N ARG A 270 -10.23 -35.63 24.71
CA ARG A 270 -9.35 -36.81 24.56
C ARG A 270 -7.89 -36.60 25.03
N TRP A 271 -7.51 -35.40 25.45
CA TRP A 271 -6.11 -35.10 25.84
C TRP A 271 -5.89 -35.00 27.36
N MET A 272 -6.86 -35.38 28.19
CA MET A 272 -6.79 -35.27 29.66
C MET A 272 -7.02 -36.61 30.40
N GLU A 273 -6.68 -37.74 29.78
CA GLU A 273 -6.46 -39.03 30.47
C GLU A 273 -5.07 -39.57 30.16
#